data_AF-A0A2J8VLJ0-F1
#
_entry.id   AF-A0A2J8VLJ0-F1
#
_cell.length_a   1.000
_cell.length_b   1.000
_cell.length_c   1.000
_cell.angle_alpha   90.00
_cell.angle_beta   90.00
_cell.angle_gamma   90.00
#
_symmetry.space_group_name_H-M   'P 1'
#
loop_
_entity.id
_entity.type
_entity.pdbx_description
1 polymer ?
#
loop_
_entity_poly.entity_id
_entity_poly.type
_entity_poly.pdbx_seq_one_letter_code
_entity_poly.pdbx_strand_id
1 'polypeptide(L)'
;MWVTKLLPALLLQHVLLHLLLLPIAIPYAEGQRKRRNTIHEFKKSAKTTLIKIDPALKIKTKKVNTADQCANRCTRNKGLPFTCKAFVFDKARKQCLWFPFNSMSSGVKKEFGHEFDL
;
A
#
# COMPACT_ATOMS: atom_id res chain seq x y z
N MET A 1 -4.95 -59.20 19.37
CA MET A 1 -6.01 -58.26 18.89
C MET A 1 -5.66 -56.78 19.14
N TRP A 2 -4.39 -56.34 19.03
CA TRP A 2 -3.98 -54.96 19.35
C TRP A 2 -3.47 -54.16 18.15
N VAL A 3 -3.19 -54.83 17.02
CA VAL A 3 -2.64 -54.19 15.81
C VAL A 3 -3.70 -53.35 15.07
N THR A 4 -4.98 -53.71 15.18
CA THR A 4 -6.09 -53.05 14.47
C THR A 4 -6.51 -51.71 15.08
N LYS A 5 -6.07 -51.38 16.31
CA LYS A 5 -6.36 -50.10 16.98
C LYS A 5 -5.23 -49.07 16.90
N LEU A 6 -4.02 -49.51 16.57
CA LEU A 6 -2.84 -48.64 16.42
C LEU A 6 -2.83 -47.90 15.08
N LEU A 7 -3.23 -48.57 13.99
CA LEU A 7 -3.30 -47.93 12.66
C LEU A 7 -4.27 -46.73 12.61
N PRO A 8 -5.52 -46.83 13.11
CA PRO A 8 -6.45 -45.70 13.09
C PRO A 8 -5.97 -44.52 13.93
N ALA A 9 -5.32 -44.79 15.07
CA ALA A 9 -4.78 -43.74 15.94
C ALA A 9 -3.61 -42.99 15.29
N LEU A 10 -2.70 -43.70 14.62
CA LEU A 10 -1.60 -43.11 13.87
C LEU A 10 -2.08 -42.28 12.68
N LEU A 11 -3.11 -42.77 11.96
CA LEU A 11 -3.76 -42.02 10.87
C LEU A 11 -4.42 -40.73 11.37
N LEU A 12 -5.17 -40.79 12.48
CA LEU A 12 -5.78 -39.62 13.11
C LEU A 12 -4.73 -38.58 13.53
N GLN A 13 -3.61 -39.04 14.09
CA GLN A 13 -2.53 -38.16 14.52
C GLN A 13 -1.82 -37.48 13.33
N HIS A 14 -1.64 -38.21 12.22
CA HIS A 14 -1.09 -37.67 10.97
C HIS A 14 -2.01 -36.63 10.32
N VAL A 15 -3.32 -36.90 10.30
CA VAL A 15 -4.34 -35.98 9.75
C VAL A 15 -4.42 -34.71 10.59
N LEU A 16 -4.39 -34.83 11.92
CA LEU A 16 -4.40 -33.67 12.83
C LEU A 16 -3.16 -32.78 12.65
N LEU A 17 -1.98 -33.39 12.49
CA LEU A 17 -0.74 -32.66 12.24
C LEU A 17 -0.77 -31.91 10.90
N HIS A 18 -1.28 -32.54 9.84
CA HIS A 18 -1.48 -31.86 8.55
C HIS A 18 -2.50 -30.72 8.64
N LEU A 19 -3.61 -30.91 9.35
CA LEU A 19 -4.61 -29.85 9.57
C LEU A 19 -4.05 -28.65 10.34
N LEU A 20 -3.14 -28.88 11.29
CA LEU A 20 -2.48 -27.82 12.06
C LEU A 20 -1.42 -27.06 11.24
N LEU A 21 -0.79 -27.70 10.26
CA LEU A 21 0.25 -27.08 9.42
C LEU A 21 -0.31 -26.32 8.20
N LEU A 22 -1.46 -26.73 7.67
CA LEU A 22 -2.18 -26.06 6.58
C LEU A 22 -2.40 -24.54 6.79
N PRO A 23 -2.89 -24.06 7.96
CA PRO A 23 -3.13 -22.63 8.16
C PRO A 23 -1.86 -21.77 8.28
N ILE A 24 -0.68 -22.37 8.46
CA ILE A 24 0.59 -21.64 8.56
C ILE A 24 1.18 -21.39 7.16
N ALA A 25 0.98 -22.30 6.21
CA ALA A 25 1.52 -22.20 4.86
C ALA A 25 0.80 -21.16 3.98
N ILE A 26 -0.50 -20.97 4.18
CA ILE A 26 -1.33 -20.05 3.37
C ILE A 26 -0.95 -18.55 3.55
N PRO A 27 -0.79 -18.00 4.78
CA PRO A 27 -0.44 -16.59 4.95
C PRO A 27 1.00 -16.28 4.51
N TYR A 28 1.89 -17.28 4.46
CA TYR A 28 3.28 -17.08 4.04
C TYR A 28 3.41 -16.81 2.53
N ALA A 29 2.62 -17.50 1.70
CA ALA A 29 2.63 -17.31 0.25
C ALA A 29 2.09 -15.93 -0.18
N GLU A 30 1.15 -15.36 0.58
CA GLU A 30 0.54 -14.06 0.27
C GLU A 30 1.45 -12.86 0.59
N GLY A 31 2.38 -13.03 1.55
CA GLY A 31 3.39 -12.03 1.90
C GLY A 31 4.47 -11.83 0.83
N GLN A 32 4.66 -12.80 -0.07
CA GLN A 32 5.69 -12.80 -1.11
C GLN A 32 5.20 -12.34 -2.50
N ARG A 33 3.94 -11.89 -2.64
CA ARG A 33 3.53 -11.22 -3.88
C ARG A 33 4.41 -9.99 -4.09
N LYS A 34 5.32 -10.09 -5.07
CA LYS A 34 6.14 -8.99 -5.61
C LYS A 34 5.25 -7.75 -5.69
N ARG A 35 5.54 -6.73 -4.86
CA ARG A 35 4.72 -5.53 -4.74
C ARG A 35 4.54 -4.96 -6.14
N ARG A 36 3.34 -5.13 -6.72
CA ARG A 36 3.02 -4.61 -8.06
C ARG A 36 3.30 -3.12 -8.05
N ASN A 37 4.05 -2.63 -9.03
CA ASN A 37 4.29 -1.20 -9.19
C ASN A 37 3.03 -0.56 -9.78
N THR A 38 2.40 0.34 -9.03
CA THR A 38 1.16 1.03 -9.44
C THR A 38 1.41 2.44 -9.98
N ILE A 39 2.67 2.87 -10.13
CA ILE A 39 2.98 4.25 -10.56
C ILE A 39 2.38 4.61 -11.93
N HIS A 40 2.23 3.64 -12.82
CA HIS A 40 1.65 3.83 -14.16
C HIS A 40 0.14 4.07 -14.15
N GLU A 41 -0.54 3.83 -13.03
CA GLU A 41 -1.97 4.14 -12.85
C GLU A 41 -2.21 5.65 -12.61
N PHE A 42 -1.13 6.42 -12.39
CA PHE A 42 -1.19 7.85 -12.10
C PHE A 42 -0.77 8.69 -13.31
N LYS A 43 -1.53 9.76 -13.57
CA LYS A 43 -1.18 10.77 -14.55
C LYS A 43 -0.22 11.80 -13.94
N LYS A 44 1.06 11.71 -14.32
CA LYS A 44 2.11 12.61 -13.84
C LYS A 44 1.96 14.05 -14.38
N SER A 45 2.11 15.04 -13.50
CA SER A 45 2.35 16.44 -13.84
C SER A 45 3.71 16.87 -13.28
N ALA A 46 4.72 16.97 -14.15
CA ALA A 46 6.07 17.33 -13.74
C ALA A 46 6.15 18.77 -13.22
N LYS A 47 7.09 19.03 -12.30
CA LYS A 47 7.36 20.35 -11.71
C LYS A 47 6.11 21.01 -11.11
N THR A 48 5.21 20.21 -10.53
CA THR A 48 3.89 20.65 -10.07
C THR A 48 3.61 20.13 -8.67
N THR A 49 3.01 20.96 -7.82
CA THR A 49 2.43 20.59 -6.53
C THR A 49 0.99 21.09 -6.42
N LEU A 50 0.29 20.70 -5.35
CA LEU A 50 -1.08 21.15 -5.05
C LEU A 50 -1.12 21.92 -3.74
N ILE A 51 -1.65 23.14 -3.79
CA ILE A 51 -1.97 23.94 -2.60
C ILE A 51 -3.45 23.75 -2.27
N LYS A 52 -3.75 23.45 -1.01
CA LYS A 52 -5.13 23.49 -0.48
C LYS A 52 -5.52 24.92 -0.15
N ILE A 53 -6.69 25.35 -0.60
CA ILE A 53 -7.34 26.60 -0.17
C ILE A 53 -8.13 26.32 1.12
N ASP A 54 -8.79 25.16 1.18
CA ASP A 54 -9.51 24.72 2.38
C ASP A 54 -8.54 24.10 3.41
N PRO A 55 -8.35 24.72 4.59
CA PRO A 55 -7.46 24.19 5.63
C PRO A 55 -7.94 22.86 6.23
N ALA A 56 -9.23 22.51 6.13
CA ALA A 56 -9.78 21.27 6.67
C ALA A 56 -9.26 20.01 5.95
N LEU A 57 -8.79 20.16 4.71
CA LEU A 57 -8.23 19.05 3.94
C LEU A 57 -6.92 18.57 4.57
N LYS A 58 -6.95 17.35 5.13
CA LYS A 58 -5.81 16.71 5.78
C LYS A 58 -4.84 16.16 4.73
N ILE A 59 -3.55 16.41 4.93
CA ILE A 59 -2.46 15.91 4.08
C ILE A 59 -1.59 15.00 4.94
N LYS A 60 -1.19 13.84 4.42
CA LYS A 60 -0.23 12.96 5.10
C LYS A 60 1.12 13.05 4.41
N THR A 61 2.19 13.21 5.17
CA THR A 61 3.55 13.24 4.64
C THR A 61 4.39 12.10 5.21
N LYS A 62 5.40 11.64 4.46
CA LYS A 62 6.41 10.68 4.95
C LYS A 62 7.66 10.69 4.05
N LYS A 63 8.84 10.61 4.65
CA LYS A 63 10.10 10.38 3.91
C LYS A 63 10.11 8.99 3.26
N VAL A 64 10.40 8.94 1.96
CA VAL A 64 10.52 7.73 1.15
C VAL A 64 11.59 7.92 0.07
N ASN A 65 12.15 6.84 -0.47
CA ASN A 65 13.24 6.96 -1.44
C ASN A 65 12.75 7.23 -2.87
N THR A 66 11.59 6.69 -3.27
CA THR A 66 11.09 6.75 -4.65
C THR A 66 9.60 7.06 -4.73
N ALA A 67 9.17 7.62 -5.87
CA ALA A 67 7.77 7.90 -6.17
C ALA A 67 6.91 6.62 -6.23
N ASP A 68 7.48 5.47 -6.60
CA ASP A 68 6.78 4.18 -6.62
C ASP A 68 6.28 3.78 -5.24
N GLN A 69 7.01 4.14 -4.17
CA GLN A 69 6.56 3.92 -2.81
C GLN A 69 5.35 4.81 -2.46
N CYS A 70 5.31 6.03 -3.00
CA CYS A 70 4.16 6.92 -2.88
C CYS A 70 2.92 6.32 -3.56
N ALA A 71 3.07 5.91 -4.83
CA ALA A 71 2.01 5.30 -5.63
C ALA A 71 1.44 4.04 -4.97
N ASN A 72 2.31 3.10 -4.60
CA ASN A 72 1.90 1.84 -3.96
C ASN A 72 1.15 2.06 -2.63
N ARG A 73 1.52 3.09 -1.86
CA ARG A 73 0.81 3.44 -0.62
C ARG A 73 -0.55 4.09 -0.92
N CYS A 74 -0.59 4.97 -1.93
CA CYS A 74 -1.80 5.66 -2.36
C CYS A 74 -2.84 4.68 -2.89
N THR A 75 -2.49 3.83 -3.85
CA THR A 75 -3.39 2.81 -4.43
C THR A 75 -3.97 1.88 -3.36
N ARG A 76 -3.17 1.50 -2.36
CA ARG A 76 -3.62 0.61 -1.27
C ARG A 76 -4.32 1.33 -0.11
N ASN A 77 -4.39 2.67 -0.13
CA ASN A 77 -4.80 3.49 1.02
C ASN A 77 -4.09 3.11 2.34
N LYS A 78 -2.85 2.58 2.25
CA LYS A 78 -2.21 1.90 3.39
C LYS A 78 -1.79 2.91 4.45
N GLY A 79 -2.47 2.92 5.59
CA GLY A 79 -2.17 3.80 6.72
C GLY A 79 -2.33 5.28 6.36
N LEU A 80 -3.30 5.60 5.50
CA LEU A 80 -3.78 6.95 5.22
C LEU A 80 -5.15 7.11 5.90
N PRO A 81 -5.42 8.22 6.60
CA PRO A 81 -6.70 8.44 7.28
C PRO A 81 -7.81 8.94 6.32
N PHE A 82 -7.62 8.75 5.00
CA PHE A 82 -8.49 9.21 3.94
C PHE A 82 -8.23 8.40 2.67
N THR A 83 -9.18 8.44 1.72
CA THR A 83 -9.00 7.88 0.38
C THR A 83 -8.04 8.75 -0.43
N CYS A 84 -6.91 8.19 -0.83
CA CYS A 84 -5.89 8.87 -1.62
C CYS A 84 -6.37 9.07 -3.06
N LYS A 85 -6.39 10.32 -3.53
CA LYS A 85 -6.75 10.66 -4.92
C LYS A 85 -5.57 11.15 -5.75
N ALA A 86 -4.54 11.68 -5.11
CA ALA A 86 -3.29 12.09 -5.72
C ALA A 86 -2.17 12.08 -4.66
N PHE A 87 -0.92 12.17 -5.11
CA PHE A 87 0.22 12.39 -4.24
C PHE A 87 1.24 13.28 -4.95
N VAL A 88 2.09 13.97 -4.21
CA VAL A 88 3.27 14.64 -4.74
C VAL A 88 4.51 13.95 -4.18
N PHE A 89 5.49 13.71 -5.05
CA PHE A 89 6.83 13.32 -4.64
C PHE A 89 7.75 14.54 -4.70
N ASP A 90 8.23 14.96 -3.52
CA ASP A 90 9.29 15.94 -3.36
C ASP A 90 10.63 15.23 -3.57
N LYS A 91 11.25 15.50 -4.72
CA LYS A 91 12.52 14.91 -5.14
C LYS A 91 13.69 15.38 -4.28
N ALA A 92 13.64 16.63 -3.78
CA ALA A 92 14.70 17.23 -2.99
C ALA A 92 14.71 16.67 -1.57
N ARG A 93 13.54 16.55 -0.95
CA ARG A 93 13.38 16.04 0.44
C ARG A 93 13.19 14.53 0.52
N LYS A 94 13.05 13.85 -0.63
CA LYS A 94 12.73 12.43 -0.73
C LYS A 94 11.52 12.13 0.16
N GLN A 95 10.40 12.78 -0.15
CA GLN A 95 9.20 12.78 0.68
C GLN A 95 7.94 12.67 -0.18
N CYS A 96 6.96 11.87 0.26
CA CYS A 96 5.62 11.90 -0.31
C CYS A 96 4.72 12.85 0.48
N LEU A 97 3.82 13.50 -0.24
CA LEU A 97 2.63 14.14 0.29
C LEU A 97 1.41 13.45 -0.35
N TRP A 98 0.56 12.80 0.44
CA TRP A 98 -0.66 12.14 -0.05
C TRP A 98 -1.87 13.03 0.21
N PHE A 99 -2.76 13.13 -0.77
CA PHE A 99 -3.90 14.03 -0.76
C PHE A 99 -5.24 13.29 -0.87
N PRO A 100 -6.29 13.72 -0.15
CA PRO A 100 -7.67 13.26 -0.37
C PRO A 100 -8.36 13.94 -1.57
N PHE A 101 -7.61 14.74 -2.33
CA PHE A 101 -8.06 15.53 -3.46
C PHE A 101 -7.05 15.41 -4.62
N ASN A 102 -7.47 15.86 -5.80
CA ASN A 102 -6.63 15.93 -7.00
C ASN A 102 -6.74 17.35 -7.60
N SER A 103 -6.11 17.58 -8.75
CA SER A 103 -6.09 18.90 -9.39
C SER A 103 -7.43 19.39 -9.94
N MET A 104 -8.46 18.53 -9.95
CA MET A 104 -9.82 18.88 -10.40
C MET A 104 -10.76 19.11 -9.22
N SER A 105 -10.31 18.88 -7.99
CA SER A 105 -11.11 19.11 -6.79
C SER A 105 -11.28 20.62 -6.55
N SER A 106 -12.46 21.04 -6.10
CA SER A 106 -12.69 22.43 -5.70
C SER A 106 -11.80 22.79 -4.49
N GLY A 107 -11.42 24.07 -4.38
CA GLY A 107 -10.60 24.53 -3.26
C GLY A 107 -9.14 24.07 -3.33
N VAL A 108 -8.63 23.70 -4.51
CA VAL A 108 -7.23 23.30 -4.73
C VAL A 108 -6.67 24.06 -5.93
N LYS A 109 -5.40 24.47 -5.84
CA LYS A 109 -4.67 25.12 -6.94
C LYS A 109 -3.40 24.34 -7.26
N LYS A 110 -3.03 24.31 -8.55
CA LYS A 110 -1.71 23.87 -8.98
C LYS A 110 -0.71 24.97 -8.72
N GLU A 111 0.49 24.60 -8.27
CA GLU A 111 1.62 25.50 -8.14
C GLU A 111 2.86 24.87 -8.76
N PHE A 112 3.70 25.70 -9.37
CA PHE A 112 4.94 25.27 -9.98
C PHE A 112 6.03 25.10 -8.92
N GLY A 113 6.80 24.01 -9.02
CA GLY A 113 8.02 23.84 -8.24
C GLY A 113 8.90 22.73 -8.82
N HIS A 114 10.18 23.04 -9.02
CA HIS A 114 11.10 22.19 -9.79
C HIS A 114 11.31 20.80 -9.16
N GLU A 115 11.27 20.76 -7.84
CA GLU A 115 11.45 19.59 -6.98
C GLU A 115 10.22 18.68 -6.90
N PHE A 116 9.05 19.13 -7.34
CA PHE A 116 7.80 18.39 -7.19
C PHE A 116 7.39 17.64 -8.46
N ASP A 117 6.96 16.41 -8.28
CA ASP A 117 6.22 15.65 -9.29
C ASP A 117 4.86 15.25 -8.68
N LEU A 118 3.76 15.78 -9.24
CA LEU A 118 2.37 15.42 -8.91
C LEU A 118 1.90 14.19 -9.71
#